data_AF-A0A1Z4NJL6-F1
#
_entry.id   AF-A0A1Z4NJL6-F1
#
_cell.length_a   1.000
_cell.length_b   1.000
_cell.length_c   1.000
_cell.angle_alpha   90.00
_cell.angle_beta   90.00
_cell.angle_gamma   90.00
#
_symmetry.space_group_name_H-M   'P 1'
#
loop_
_entity.id
_entity.type
_entity.pdbx_description
1 polymer ?
#
loop_
_entity_poly.entity_id
_entity_poly.type
_entity_poly.pdbx_seq_one_letter_code
_entity_poly.pdbx_strand_id
1 'polypeptide(L)' 'MPGRMCWLPLSGTDGNKILHLQIEPNQPWRPYTTFPQFAVPDYQIVGSSKGMATYHKLFKAGWTVVSSSEARGY' A
#
# COMPACT_ATOMS: atom_id res chain seq x y z
N MET A 1 11.23 -6.53 -12.07
CA MET A 1 9.92 -7.09 -11.64
C MET A 1 9.17 -5.99 -10.91
N PRO A 2 7.88 -5.78 -11.14
CA PRO A 2 7.11 -4.79 -10.40
C PRO A 2 7.05 -5.16 -8.91
N GLY A 3 6.94 -4.16 -8.03
CA GLY A 3 6.89 -4.36 -6.58
C GLY A 3 5.59 -5.03 -6.12
N ARG A 4 5.49 -5.26 -4.81
CA ARG A 4 4.30 -5.80 -4.13
C ARG A 4 3.59 -4.72 -3.35
N MET A 5 2.28 -4.85 -3.19
CA MET A 5 1.45 -3.92 -2.43
C MET A 5 0.46 -4.67 -1.53
N CYS A 6 0.23 -4.17 -0.32
CA CYS A 6 -0.62 -4.82 0.67
C CYS A 6 -1.38 -3.78 1.51
N TRP A 7 -2.58 -4.14 1.97
CA TRP A 7 -3.37 -3.30 2.87
C TRP A 7 -3.13 -3.69 4.32
N LEU A 8 -2.29 -2.93 5.02
CA LEU A 8 -1.95 -3.19 6.42
C LEU A 8 -2.61 -2.15 7.34
N PRO A 9 -3.04 -2.54 8.56
CA PRO A 9 -3.51 -1.59 9.55
C PRO A 9 -2.37 -0.64 9.90
N LEU A 10 -2.66 0.65 9.98
CA LEU A 10 -1.69 1.61 10.49
C LEU A 10 -1.60 1.43 12.01
N SER A 11 -0.40 1.15 12.52
CA SER A 11 -0.16 1.05 13.96
C SER A 11 -0.66 2.32 14.67
N GLY A 12 -1.56 2.15 15.64
CA GLY A 12 -2.15 3.26 16.39
C GLY A 12 -3.37 3.93 15.76
N THR A 13 -4.04 3.31 14.80
CA THR A 13 -5.37 3.73 14.30
C THR A 13 -6.39 2.60 14.49
N ASP A 14 -7.64 2.96 14.80
CA ASP A 14 -8.82 2.11 15.00
C ASP A 14 -9.21 1.28 13.75
N GLY A 15 -8.30 0.45 13.24
CA GLY A 15 -8.58 -0.49 12.16
C GLY A 15 -8.52 0.07 10.74
N ASN A 16 -8.23 1.36 10.54
CA ASN A 16 -8.03 1.87 9.18
C ASN A 16 -6.78 1.25 8.55
N LYS A 17 -6.98 0.59 7.41
CA LYS A 17 -5.89 0.04 6.60
C LYS A 17 -5.37 1.11 5.65
N ILE A 18 -4.05 1.08 5.44
CA ILE A 18 -3.35 1.93 4.48
C ILE A 18 -2.53 1.05 3.55
N LEU A 19 -2.41 1.48 2.29
CA LEU A 19 -1.58 0.80 1.31
C LEU A 19 -0.10 0.84 1.73
N HIS A 20 0.49 -0.32 1.92
CA HIS A 20 1.93 -0.49 2.06
C HIS A 20 2.51 -1.04 0.75
N LEU A 21 3.68 -0.53 0.40
CA LEU A 21 4.43 -0.91 -0.78
C LEU A 21 5.71 -1.61 -0.34
N GLN A 22 6.10 -2.61 -1.12
CA GLN A 22 7.36 -3.31 -0.99
C GLN A 22 7.99 -3.38 -2.38
N ILE A 23 9.06 -2.61 -2.58
CA ILE A 23 9.71 -2.49 -3.89
C ILE A 23 10.46 -3.77 -4.23
N GLU A 24 11.13 -4.35 -3.24
CA GLU A 24 11.90 -5.58 -3.34
C GLU A 24 11.44 -6.57 -2.27
N PRO A 25 11.39 -7.88 -2.57
CA PRO A 25 10.85 -8.89 -1.66
C PRO A 25 11.55 -8.97 -0.30
N ASN A 26 12.81 -8.52 -0.22
CA ASN A 26 13.62 -8.50 0.99
C ASN A 26 13.53 -7.18 1.78
N GLN A 27 12.83 -6.17 1.25
CA GLN A 27 12.63 -4.91 1.96
C GLN A 27 11.40 -5.00 2.89
N PRO A 28 11.40 -4.28 4.02
CA PRO A 28 10.21 -4.21 4.87
C PRO A 28 9.07 -3.51 4.14
N TRP A 29 7.84 -3.87 4.48
CA TRP A 29 6.64 -3.14 4.06
C TRP A 29 6.71 -1.71 4.57
N ARG A 30 6.54 -0.73 3.68
CA ARG A 30 6.50 0.69 4.05
C ARG A 30 5.24 1.34 3.51
N PRO A 31 4.64 2.30 4.22
CA PRO A 31 3.43 2.97 3.73
C PRO A 31 3.70 3.66 2.39
N TYR A 32 2.71 3.68 1.50
CA TYR A 32 2.85 4.28 0.17
C TYR A 32 3.28 5.75 0.20
N THR A 33 2.98 6.46 1.30
CA THR A 33 3.39 7.83 1.57
C THR A 33 4.92 8.01 1.63
N THR A 34 5.68 6.96 1.96
CA THR A 34 7.15 6.98 1.94
C THR A 34 7.71 6.98 0.52
N PHE A 35 6.89 6.64 -0.48
CA PHE A 35 7.30 6.57 -1.89
C PHE A 35 6.54 7.60 -2.74
N PRO A 36 6.92 8.89 -2.70
CA PRO A 36 6.23 9.95 -3.45
C PRO A 36 6.24 9.70 -4.97
N GLN A 37 7.22 8.96 -5.49
CA GLN A 37 7.29 8.55 -6.89
C GLN A 37 6.14 7.63 -7.34
N PHE A 38 5.61 6.82 -6.42
CA PHE A 38 4.49 5.91 -6.66
C PHE A 38 3.17 6.48 -6.17
N ALA A 39 3.21 7.25 -5.08
CA ALA A 39 2.06 7.87 -4.48
C ALA A 39 1.34 8.76 -5.51
N VAL A 40 0.04 8.48 -5.68
CA VAL A 40 -0.84 9.42 -6.35
C VAL A 40 -1.38 10.33 -5.26
N PRO A 41 -1.24 11.66 -5.39
CA PRO A 41 -1.95 12.60 -4.52
C PRO A 41 -3.43 12.44 -4.79
N ASP A 42 -4.07 11.55 -4.03
CA ASP A 42 -5.50 11.37 -4.07
C ASP A 42 -6.14 12.50 -3.30
N TYR A 43 -7.17 13.11 -3.88
CA TYR A 43 -8.03 14.05 -3.17
C TYR A 43 -8.58 13.29 -1.95
N GLN A 44 -8.22 13.71 -0.74
CA GLN A 44 -8.61 13.01 0.48
C GLN A 44 -10.13 13.06 0.65
N ILE A 45 -10.83 12.06 0.10
CA ILE A 45 -12.24 11.83 0.40
C ILE A 45 -12.29 11.28 1.82
N VAL A 46 -12.87 12.05 2.73
CA VAL A 46 -13.10 11.66 4.12
C VAL A 46 -13.82 10.31 4.15
N GLY A 47 -13.21 9.31 4.78
CA GLY A 47 -13.76 7.95 4.91
C GLY A 47 -13.24 6.92 3.88
N SER A 48 -12.46 7.32 2.88
CA SER A 48 -11.83 6.35 1.96
C SER A 48 -10.53 5.79 2.53
N SER A 49 -10.26 4.50 2.27
CA SER A 49 -8.99 3.86 2.64
C SER A 49 -7.81 4.58 1.97
N LYS A 50 -6.83 4.99 2.77
CA LYS A 50 -5.68 5.77 2.31
C LYS A 50 -4.85 4.95 1.31
N GLY A 51 -4.71 5.47 0.08
CA GLY A 51 -3.90 4.86 -0.97
C GLY A 51 -4.68 4.16 -2.09
N MET A 52 -6.01 4.32 -2.18
CA MET A 52 -6.83 3.67 -3.22
C MET A 52 -6.44 4.06 -4.66
N ALA A 53 -6.17 5.34 -4.92
CA ALA A 53 -5.69 5.76 -6.24
C ALA A 53 -4.28 5.24 -6.55
N THR A 54 -3.39 5.23 -5.55
CA THR A 54 -2.08 4.60 -5.68
C THR A 54 -2.23 3.12 -6.02
N TYR A 55 -3.12 2.40 -5.34
CA TYR A 55 -3.43 1.00 -5.61
C TYR A 55 -3.88 0.81 -7.07
N HIS A 56 -4.83 1.60 -7.57
CA HIS A 56 -5.28 1.52 -8.97
C HIS A 56 -4.13 1.75 -9.96
N LYS A 57 -3.30 2.76 -9.72
CA LYS A 57 -2.13 3.06 -10.58
C LYS A 57 -1.14 1.91 -10.62
N LEU A 58 -0.80 1.36 -9.45
CA LEU A 58 0.18 0.28 -9.33
C LEU A 58 -0.36 -1.05 -9.86
N PHE A 59 -1.64 -1.32 -9.64
CA PHE A 59 -2.32 -2.50 -10.18
C PHE A 59 -2.28 -2.49 -11.71
N LYS A 60 -2.58 -1.34 -12.34
CA LYS A 60 -2.41 -1.17 -13.79
C LYS A 60 -0.97 -1.28 -14.27
N ALA A 61 0.00 -0.94 -13.42
CA ALA A 61 1.43 -1.09 -13.69
C ALA A 61 1.95 -2.52 -13.44
N GLY A 62 1.08 -3.49 -13.12
CA GLY A 62 1.43 -4.89 -12.93
C GLY A 62 1.97 -5.25 -11.55
N TRP A 63 1.75 -4.40 -10.54
CA TRP A 63 2.15 -4.72 -9.16
C TRP A 63 1.29 -5.83 -8.56
N THR A 64 1.93 -6.68 -7.76
CA THR A 64 1.24 -7.80 -7.11
C THR A 64 0.55 -7.36 -5.83
N VAL A 65 -0.75 -7.64 -5.74
CA VAL A 65 -1.54 -7.43 -4.52
C VAL A 65 -1.35 -8.63 -3.60
N VAL A 66 -0.85 -8.37 -2.40
CA VAL A 66 -0.67 -9.38 -1.36
C VAL A 66 -1.74 -9.18 -0.30
N SER A 67 -2.32 -10.29 0.15
CA SER A 67 -3.31 -10.31 1.22
C SER A 67 -2.68 -9.83 2.53
N SER A 68 -3.44 -9.12 3.37
CA SER A 68 -2.95 -8.71 4.71
C SER A 68 -2.47 -9.87 5.57
N SER A 69 -3.06 -11.05 5.40
CA SER A 69 -2.65 -12.29 6.09
C SER A 69 -1.27 -12.77 5.67
N GLU A 70 -0.93 -12.65 4.38
CA GLU A 70 0.39 -13.05 3.86
C GLU A 70 1.48 -12.05 4.25
N ALA A 71 1.14 -10.76 4.31
CA ALA A 71 2.09 -9.74 4.73
C ALA A 71 2.37 -9.74 6.25
N ARG A 72 1.45 -10.26 7.08
CA ARG A 72 1.61 -10.31 8.55
C ARG A 72 2.47 -11.49 9.04
N GLY A 73 2.80 -12.42 8.15
CA GLY A 73 3.64 -13.59 8.44
C GLY A 73 5.14 -13.42 8.14
N TYR A 74 5.59 -12.21 7.79
CA TYR A 74 6.99 -11.85 7.51
C TYR A 74 7.63 -11.12 8.68
#